data_AF-D1AEG3-F1
#
_entry.id   AF-D1AEG3-F1
#
_cell.length_a   1.000
_cell.length_b   1.000
_cell.length_c   1.000
_cell.angle_alpha   90.00
_cell.angle_beta   90.00
_cell.angle_gamma   90.00
#
_symmetry.space_group_name_H-M   'P 1'
#
loop_
_entity.id
_entity.type
_entity.pdbx_description
1 polymer ?
#
loop_
_entity_poly.entity_id
_entity_poly.type
_entity_poly.pdbx_seq_one_letter_code
_entity_poly.pdbx_strand_id
1 'polypeptide(L)'
;MSLDNIRLSQPAKDQLIKLKRITGIKNWNVLCRWALALSLQDPSPPLVREIVTDSNIEMNWKTFAGAYGDIYLALLKQRCVADGQEPTEENVSHTLTVHLHRGIGHLAGRKDLKNIGDLISLAVA
;
A
#
# COMPACT_ATOMS: atom_id res chain seq x y z
N MET A 1 -15.70 6.31 -10.84
CA MET A 1 -15.12 5.47 -9.78
C MET A 1 -13.80 6.08 -9.44
N SER A 2 -13.78 6.89 -8.38
CA SER A 2 -12.58 7.57 -7.92
C SER A 2 -12.39 7.20 -6.47
N LEU A 3 -11.27 6.54 -6.20
CA LEU A 3 -10.72 6.54 -4.86
C LEU A 3 -10.38 8.00 -4.59
N ASP A 4 -11.10 8.68 -3.72
CA ASP A 4 -10.90 10.12 -3.57
C ASP A 4 -9.73 10.39 -2.64
N ASN A 5 -9.79 9.84 -1.42
CA ASN A 5 -8.77 10.02 -0.39
C ASN A 5 -8.29 8.70 0.20
N ILE A 6 -6.98 8.63 0.45
CA ILE A 6 -6.31 7.54 1.16
C ILE A 6 -5.84 8.08 2.49
N ARG A 7 -6.34 7.49 3.59
CA ARG A 7 -5.92 7.80 4.95
C ARG A 7 -5.26 6.59 5.58
N LEU A 8 -4.23 6.82 6.39
CA LEU A 8 -3.48 5.75 7.05
C LEU A 8 -3.81 5.66 8.54
N SER A 9 -3.56 4.48 9.13
CA SER A 9 -3.55 4.31 10.58
C SER A 9 -2.30 4.91 11.23
N GLN A 10 -2.39 5.24 12.51
CA GLN A 10 -1.25 5.74 13.29
C GLN A 10 -0.08 4.74 13.33
N PRO A 11 -0.29 3.41 13.50
CA PRO A 11 0.78 2.42 13.36
C PRO A 11 1.46 2.42 11.99
N ALA A 12 0.68 2.53 10.91
CA ALA A 12 1.24 2.58 9.55
C ALA A 12 2.08 3.83 9.31
N LYS A 13 1.68 4.97 9.86
CA LYS A 13 2.48 6.20 9.85
C LYS A 13 3.83 5.98 10.54
N ASP A 14 3.86 5.38 11.73
CA ASP A 14 5.11 5.15 12.48
C ASP A 14 6.05 4.18 11.74
N GLN A 15 5.49 3.13 11.14
CA GLN A 15 6.21 2.22 10.25
C GLN A 15 6.80 2.93 9.04
N LEU A 16 6.02 3.80 8.39
CA LEU A 16 6.50 4.58 7.26
C LEU A 16 7.59 5.59 7.68
N ILE A 17 7.53 6.21 8.86
CA ILE A 17 8.62 7.08 9.38
C ILE A 17 9.93 6.28 9.45
N LYS A 18 9.89 5.06 9.99
CA LYS A 18 11.04 4.17 10.04
C LYS A 18 11.56 3.87 8.62
N LEU A 19 10.68 3.53 7.68
CA LEU A 19 11.05 3.25 6.29
C LEU A 19 11.69 4.46 5.59
N LYS A 20 11.19 5.68 5.84
CA LYS A 20 11.81 6.92 5.32
C LYS A 20 13.25 7.09 5.81
N ARG A 21 13.52 6.78 7.09
CA ARG A 21 14.87 6.85 7.65
C ARG A 21 15.82 5.81 7.04
N ILE A 22 15.33 4.59 6.82
CA ILE A 22 16.12 3.48 6.26
C ILE A 22 16.44 3.71 4.78
N THR A 23 15.42 4.09 4.01
CA THR A 23 15.51 4.16 2.53
C THR A 23 15.91 5.54 2.01
N GLY A 24 15.78 6.60 2.82
CA GLY A 24 15.96 7.98 2.37
C GLY A 24 14.83 8.53 1.49
N ILE A 25 13.80 7.73 1.17
CA ILE A 25 12.64 8.15 0.39
C ILE A 25 11.81 9.12 1.24
N LYS A 26 11.66 10.38 0.80
CA LYS A 26 10.96 11.41 1.58
C LYS A 26 9.44 11.38 1.42
N ASN A 27 8.94 10.93 0.28
CA ASN A 27 7.54 11.04 -0.07
C ASN A 27 6.76 9.80 0.37
N TRP A 28 5.67 9.99 1.12
CA TRP A 28 4.83 8.90 1.63
C TRP A 28 4.22 8.08 0.51
N ASN A 29 3.69 8.73 -0.54
CA ASN A 29 3.09 8.07 -1.69
C ASN A 29 4.04 7.07 -2.37
N VAL A 30 5.34 7.37 -2.44
CA VAL A 30 6.34 6.45 -3.03
C VAL A 30 6.42 5.17 -2.20
N LEU A 31 6.60 5.28 -0.88
CA LEU A 31 6.65 4.11 0.00
C LEU A 31 5.32 3.34 0.04
N CYS A 32 4.20 4.05 0.02
CA CYS A 32 2.88 3.44 -0.04
C CYS A 32 2.66 2.66 -1.36
N ARG A 33 3.18 3.14 -2.50
CA ARG A 33 3.14 2.40 -3.77
C ARG A 33 3.98 1.12 -3.71
N TRP A 34 5.17 1.17 -3.13
CA TRP A 34 6.00 -0.03 -2.89
C TRP A 34 5.27 -1.03 -2.00
N ALA A 35 4.69 -0.58 -0.89
CA ALA A 35 3.91 -1.40 0.02
C ALA A 35 2.72 -2.06 -0.70
N LEU A 36 1.93 -1.28 -1.45
CA LEU A 36 0.78 -1.80 -2.18
C LEU A 36 1.21 -2.87 -3.19
N ALA A 37 2.23 -2.60 -4.01
CA ALA A 37 2.72 -3.54 -5.01
C ALA A 37 3.22 -4.85 -4.38
N LEU A 38 4.02 -4.76 -3.31
CA LEU A 38 4.50 -5.92 -2.56
C LEU A 38 3.34 -6.75 -2.00
N SER A 39 2.33 -6.08 -1.47
CA SER A 39 1.15 -6.74 -0.92
C SER A 39 0.30 -7.38 -2.01
N LEU A 40 0.13 -6.76 -3.18
CA LEU A 40 -0.67 -7.34 -4.27
C LEU A 40 -0.01 -8.56 -4.93
N GLN A 41 1.33 -8.65 -4.87
CA GLN A 41 2.09 -9.80 -5.37
C GLN A 41 1.83 -11.08 -4.55
N ASP A 42 1.58 -10.96 -3.24
CA ASP A 42 1.28 -12.12 -2.38
C ASP A 42 -0.15 -12.64 -2.67
N PRO A 43 -0.29 -13.90 -3.14
CA PRO A 43 -1.59 -14.46 -3.50
C PRO A 43 -2.52 -14.60 -2.29
N SER A 44 -1.98 -14.71 -1.08
CA SER A 44 -2.76 -14.88 0.14
C SER A 44 -3.54 -13.59 0.45
N PRO A 45 -4.84 -13.68 0.80
CA PRO A 45 -5.62 -12.50 1.20
C PRO A 45 -5.13 -11.95 2.54
N PRO A 46 -5.21 -10.62 2.77
CA PRO A 46 -4.92 -10.04 4.07
C PRO A 46 -5.79 -10.65 5.19
N LEU A 47 -5.16 -11.10 6.27
CA LEU A 47 -5.87 -11.63 7.44
C LEU A 47 -6.65 -10.55 8.19
N VAL A 48 -6.08 -9.35 8.26
CA VAL A 48 -6.73 -8.18 8.86
C VAL A 48 -7.66 -7.56 7.83
N ARG A 49 -8.96 -7.55 8.16
CA ARG A 49 -10.01 -6.98 7.30
C ARG A 49 -10.43 -5.58 7.74
N GLU A 50 -10.36 -5.28 9.03
CA GLU A 50 -10.76 -3.97 9.54
C GLU A 50 -9.54 -3.15 9.96
N ILE A 51 -9.43 -1.94 9.43
CA ILE A 51 -8.33 -1.01 9.71
C ILE A 51 -8.91 0.34 10.08
N VAL A 52 -8.59 0.79 11.29
CA VAL A 52 -8.91 2.14 11.74
C VAL A 52 -7.87 3.10 11.17
N THR A 53 -8.31 4.05 10.33
CA THR A 53 -7.45 5.06 9.70
C THR A 53 -7.52 6.38 10.47
N ASP A 54 -6.78 6.46 11.57
CA ASP A 54 -6.82 7.55 12.57
C ASP A 54 -5.64 8.54 12.47
N SER A 55 -4.66 8.31 11.60
CA SER A 55 -3.51 9.22 11.48
C SER A 55 -3.86 10.53 10.76
N ASN A 56 -2.93 11.48 10.82
CA ASN A 56 -2.98 12.72 10.05
C ASN A 56 -2.35 12.60 8.65
N ILE A 57 -1.93 11.40 8.23
CA ILE A 57 -1.39 11.19 6.89
C ILE A 57 -2.55 10.84 5.97
N GLU A 58 -2.82 11.76 5.06
CA GLU A 58 -3.83 11.65 4.02
C GLU A 58 -3.24 12.09 2.68
N MET A 59 -3.65 11.42 1.61
CA MET A 59 -3.31 11.82 0.24
C MET A 59 -4.46 11.46 -0.71
N ASN A 60 -4.73 12.32 -1.68
CA ASN A 60 -5.68 11.97 -2.73
C ASN A 60 -5.10 10.91 -3.68
N TRP A 61 -5.97 10.20 -4.39
CA TRP A 61 -5.55 9.15 -5.32
C TRP A 61 -4.63 9.64 -6.43
N LYS A 62 -4.87 10.85 -6.96
CA LYS A 62 -4.01 11.45 -7.98
C LYS A 62 -2.56 11.59 -7.49
N THR A 63 -2.37 12.00 -6.24
CA THR A 63 -1.05 12.10 -5.59
C THR A 63 -0.47 10.72 -5.31
N PHE A 64 -1.30 9.77 -4.88
CA PHE A 64 -0.88 8.40 -4.61
C PHE A 64 -0.42 7.68 -5.87
N ALA A 65 -1.25 7.62 -6.90
CA ALA A 65 -1.01 6.78 -8.07
C ALA A 65 -0.20 7.49 -9.18
N GLY A 66 -0.22 8.82 -9.23
CA GLY A 66 0.45 9.60 -10.26
C GLY A 66 -0.05 9.23 -11.66
N ALA A 67 0.89 9.07 -12.61
CA ALA A 67 0.56 8.69 -13.99
C ALA A 67 0.05 7.25 -14.15
N TYR A 68 0.18 6.40 -13.12
CA TYR A 68 -0.18 4.98 -13.15
C TYR A 68 -1.54 4.70 -12.50
N GLY A 69 -2.40 5.73 -12.38
CA GLY A 69 -3.74 5.65 -11.78
C GLY A 69 -4.55 4.45 -12.27
N ASP A 70 -4.69 4.30 -13.59
CA ASP A 70 -5.51 3.25 -14.18
C ASP A 70 -4.92 1.86 -13.95
N ILE A 71 -3.59 1.74 -13.91
CA ILE A 71 -2.91 0.46 -13.65
C ILE A 71 -3.18 0.02 -12.21
N TYR A 72 -2.99 0.90 -11.23
CA TYR A 72 -3.28 0.55 -9.83
C TYR A 72 -4.76 0.24 -9.61
N LEU A 73 -5.67 0.99 -10.26
CA LEU A 73 -7.10 0.73 -10.17
C LEU A 73 -7.46 -0.64 -10.78
N ALA A 74 -6.89 -0.99 -11.93
CA ALA A 74 -7.09 -2.28 -12.57
C ALA A 74 -6.59 -3.44 -11.68
N LEU A 75 -5.41 -3.29 -11.08
CA LEU A 75 -4.85 -4.28 -10.14
C LEU A 75 -5.73 -4.48 -8.91
N LEU A 76 -6.26 -3.39 -8.32
CA LEU A 76 -7.18 -3.49 -7.18
C LEU A 76 -8.48 -4.20 -7.55
N LYS A 77 -9.08 -3.86 -8.70
CA LYS A 77 -10.28 -4.53 -9.20
C LYS A 77 -10.04 -6.01 -9.47
N GLN A 78 -8.92 -6.34 -10.10
CA GLN A 78 -8.53 -7.73 -10.34
C GLN A 78 -8.35 -8.47 -9.01
N ARG A 79 -7.77 -7.81 -7.99
CA ARG A 79 -7.63 -8.40 -6.66
C ARG A 79 -8.98 -8.68 -6.00
N CYS A 80 -9.95 -7.77 -6.07
CA CYS A 80 -11.31 -8.02 -5.57
C CYS A 80 -11.88 -9.31 -6.19
N VAL A 81 -11.79 -9.45 -7.51
CA VAL A 81 -12.30 -10.63 -8.23
C VAL A 81 -11.56 -11.91 -7.82
N ALA A 82 -10.23 -11.85 -7.65
CA ALA A 82 -9.43 -12.98 -7.20
C ALA A 82 -9.81 -13.44 -5.77
N ASP A 83 -10.22 -12.50 -4.91
CA ASP A 83 -10.71 -12.79 -3.56
C ASP A 83 -12.21 -13.12 -3.50
N GLY A 84 -12.87 -13.28 -4.66
CA GLY A 84 -14.30 -13.63 -4.76
C GLY A 84 -15.26 -12.48 -4.46
N GLN A 85 -14.79 -11.23 -4.58
CA GLN A 85 -15.57 -10.02 -4.36
C GLN A 85 -15.88 -9.31 -5.69
N GLU A 86 -17.09 -8.75 -5.81
CA GLU A 86 -17.40 -7.86 -6.92
C GLU A 86 -16.59 -6.56 -6.81
N PRO A 87 -15.99 -6.04 -7.90
CA PRO A 87 -15.14 -4.84 -7.86
C PRO A 87 -15.96 -3.53 -7.79
N THR A 88 -16.81 -3.42 -6.77
CA THR A 88 -17.54 -2.19 -6.40
C THR A 88 -16.56 -1.14 -5.86
N GLU A 89 -16.97 0.13 -5.83
CA GLU A 89 -16.14 1.22 -5.31
C GLU A 89 -15.76 1.01 -3.83
N GLU A 90 -16.70 0.51 -3.03
CA GLU A 90 -16.48 0.13 -1.63
C GLU A 90 -15.45 -0.99 -1.51
N ASN A 91 -15.61 -2.08 -2.26
CA ASN A 91 -14.67 -3.21 -2.20
C ASN A 91 -13.28 -2.81 -2.67
N VAL A 92 -13.17 -2.02 -3.75
CA VAL A 92 -11.88 -1.52 -4.24
C VAL A 92 -11.19 -0.61 -3.21
N SER A 93 -11.95 0.27 -2.54
CA SER A 93 -11.44 1.13 -1.47
C SER A 93 -10.98 0.34 -0.24
N HIS A 94 -11.76 -0.67 0.13
CA HIS A 94 -11.43 -1.61 1.19
C HIS A 94 -10.15 -2.39 0.85
N THR A 95 -10.09 -3.01 -0.33
CA THR A 95 -8.92 -3.75 -0.86
C THR A 95 -7.68 -2.87 -0.84
N LEU A 96 -7.77 -1.61 -1.31
CA LEU A 96 -6.66 -0.67 -1.23
C LEU A 96 -6.19 -0.50 0.21
N THR A 97 -7.10 -0.24 1.13
CA THR A 97 -6.80 0.03 2.54
C THR A 97 -6.11 -1.16 3.19
N VAL A 98 -6.66 -2.37 3.08
CA VAL A 98 -6.11 -3.57 3.72
C VAL A 98 -4.77 -3.97 3.11
N HIS A 99 -4.64 -3.93 1.78
CA HIS A 99 -3.39 -4.30 1.13
C HIS A 99 -2.29 -3.29 1.39
N LEU A 100 -2.60 -2.00 1.39
CA LEU A 100 -1.61 -0.96 1.67
C LEU A 100 -1.01 -1.13 3.07
N HIS A 101 -1.86 -1.31 4.09
CA HIS A 101 -1.38 -1.50 5.47
C HIS A 101 -0.63 -2.82 5.66
N ARG A 102 -1.09 -3.92 5.05
CA ARG A 102 -0.34 -5.19 5.03
C ARG A 102 1.06 -4.98 4.44
N GLY A 103 1.14 -4.32 3.29
CA GLY A 103 2.39 -4.04 2.61
C GLY A 103 3.35 -3.17 3.43
N ILE A 104 2.84 -2.15 4.12
CA ILE A 104 3.62 -1.32 5.02
C ILE A 104 4.17 -2.17 6.16
N GLY A 105 3.33 -3.02 6.77
CA GLY A 105 3.74 -3.96 7.81
C GLY A 105 4.82 -4.92 7.34
N HIS A 106 4.69 -5.50 6.14
CA HIS A 106 5.71 -6.36 5.55
C HIS A 106 7.03 -5.62 5.37
N LEU A 107 7.05 -4.47 4.70
CA LEU A 107 8.26 -3.69 4.51
C LEU A 107 8.91 -3.30 5.84
N ALA A 108 8.12 -2.84 6.83
CA ALA A 108 8.65 -2.40 8.12
C ALA A 108 9.17 -3.55 9.00
N GLY A 109 8.65 -4.76 8.81
CA GLY A 109 9.03 -5.98 9.51
C GLY A 109 10.28 -6.68 8.94
N ARG A 110 10.71 -6.30 7.73
CA ARG A 110 11.92 -6.85 7.09
C ARG A 110 13.19 -6.43 7.83
N LYS A 111 13.98 -7.43 8.25
CA LYS A 111 15.29 -7.23 8.91
C LYS A 111 16.44 -7.05 7.90
N ASP A 112 16.24 -7.53 6.69
CA ASP A 112 17.15 -7.42 5.54
C ASP A 112 17.06 -6.05 4.85
N LEU A 113 15.98 -5.29 5.05
CA LEU A 113 15.83 -3.94 4.52
C LEU A 113 16.59 -2.91 5.37
N LYS A 114 17.81 -2.56 4.95
CA LYS A 114 18.71 -1.63 5.67
C LYS A 114 19.01 -0.34 4.89
N ASN A 115 18.80 -0.33 3.59
CA ASN A 115 19.00 0.83 2.73
C ASN A 115 18.07 0.79 1.50
N ILE A 116 18.19 1.79 0.61
CA ILE A 116 17.39 1.86 -0.63
C ILE A 116 17.73 0.75 -1.63
N GLY A 117 18.98 0.28 -1.66
CA GLY A 117 19.40 -0.82 -2.52
C GLY A 117 18.67 -2.12 -2.18
N ASP A 118 18.50 -2.41 -0.88
CA ASP A 118 17.73 -3.57 -0.43
C ASP A 118 16.25 -3.48 -0.86
N LEU A 119 15.66 -2.27 -0.88
CA LEU A 119 14.30 -2.06 -1.37
C LEU A 119 14.20 -2.36 -2.87
N ILE A 120 15.16 -1.87 -3.66
CA ILE A 120 15.19 -2.07 -5.11
C ILE A 120 15.34 -3.55 -5.45
N SER A 121 16.17 -4.28 -4.70
CA SER A 121 16.36 -5.72 -4.88
C SER A 121 15.05 -6.52 -4.75
N LEU A 122 14.05 -6.01 -4.02
CA LEU A 122 12.73 -6.66 -3.92
C LEU A 122 11.95 -6.66 -5.25
N ALA A 123 12.26 -5.76 -6.18
CA ALA A 123 11.59 -5.68 -7.48
C ALA A 123 12.28 -6.48 -8.59
N VAL A 124 13.51 -6.95 -8.35
CA VAL A 124 14.37 -7.59 -9.36
C VAL A 124 14.62 -9.07 -9.04
N ALA A 125 14.26 -9.51 -7.84
CA ALA A 125 14.29 -10.91 -7.42
C ALA A 125 13.08 -11.68 -7.99
#